data_AF-A0A947CLF5-F1
#
_entry.id   AF-A0A947CLF5-F1
#
_cell.length_a   1.000
_cell.length_b   1.000
_cell.length_c   1.000
_cell.angle_alpha   90.00
_cell.angle_beta   90.00
_cell.angle_gamma   90.00
#
_symmetry.space_group_name_H-M   'P 1'
#
loop_
_entity.id
_entity.type
_entity.pdbx_description
1 polymer ?
#
loop_
_entity_poly.entity_id
_entity_poly.type
_entity_poly.pdbx_seq_one_letter_code
_entity_poly.pdbx_strand_id
1 'polypeptide(L)' 'MQGRITEKHLGQAERSFPGIGELYEALDDKPKTFLQLVWLYEGVLAELDTMANAAPTAA' A
#
# COMPACT_ATOMS: atom_id res chain seq x y z
N MET A 1 -0.73 -4.22 -21.37
CA MET A 1 -1.83 -4.16 -20.38
C MET A 1 -1.82 -2.78 -19.71
N GLN A 2 -2.69 -1.85 -20.15
CA GLN A 2 -2.80 -0.50 -19.59
C GLN A 2 -3.91 -0.47 -18.52
N GLY A 3 -3.62 -1.03 -17.34
CA GLY A 3 -4.54 -0.98 -16.20
C GLY A 3 -4.34 0.31 -15.41
N ARG A 4 -4.91 1.42 -15.87
CA ARG A 4 -5.00 2.64 -15.06
C ARG A 4 -5.87 2.38 -13.84
N ILE A 5 -5.43 2.80 -12.66
CA ILE A 5 -6.29 2.77 -11.47
C ILE A 5 -7.47 3.71 -11.72
N THR A 6 -8.65 3.24 -11.33
CA THR A 6 -9.86 4.05 -11.22
C THR A 6 -10.47 3.79 -9.86
N GLU A 7 -11.37 4.64 -9.40
CA GLU A 7 -12.05 4.47 -8.10
C GLU A 7 -12.76 3.12 -7.97
N LYS A 8 -13.27 2.57 -9.07
CA LYS A 8 -13.83 1.21 -9.09
C LYS A 8 -12.79 0.13 -8.78
N HIS A 9 -11.55 0.30 -9.23
CA HIS A 9 -10.46 -0.63 -8.94
C HIS A 9 -10.04 -0.55 -7.48
N LEU A 10 -10.10 0.63 -6.85
CA LEU A 10 -9.81 0.82 -5.42
C LEU A 10 -10.79 0.04 -4.54
N GLY A 11 -12.09 0.14 -4.81
CA GLY A 11 -13.10 -0.62 -4.04
C GLY A 11 -12.96 -2.15 -4.18
N GLN A 12 -12.43 -2.64 -5.30
CA GLN A 12 -12.09 -4.07 -5.44
C GLN A 12 -10.80 -4.42 -4.71
N ALA A 13 -9.79 -3.54 -4.79
CA ALA A 13 -8.50 -3.73 -4.14
C ALA A 13 -8.63 -3.79 -2.62
N GLU A 14 -9.48 -2.98 -2.02
CA GLU A 14 -9.75 -2.94 -0.57
C GLU A 14 -10.15 -4.31 0.00
N ARG A 15 -10.79 -5.17 -0.80
CA ARG A 15 -11.16 -6.53 -0.39
C ARG A 15 -9.97 -7.48 -0.29
N SER A 16 -8.92 -7.23 -1.05
CA SER A 16 -7.71 -8.06 -1.09
C SER A 16 -6.54 -7.44 -0.32
N PHE A 17 -6.53 -6.11 -0.21
CA PHE A 17 -5.51 -5.29 0.43
C PHE A 17 -6.21 -4.27 1.34
N PRO A 18 -6.56 -4.64 2.57
CA PRO A 18 -7.26 -3.75 3.49
C PRO A 18 -6.39 -2.52 3.84
N GLY A 19 -6.95 -1.32 3.74
CA GLY A 19 -6.24 -0.06 3.93
C GLY A 19 -5.53 0.48 2.69
N ILE A 20 -5.61 -0.21 1.55
CA ILE A 20 -4.99 0.27 0.30
C ILE A 20 -5.67 1.54 -0.23
N GLY A 21 -6.97 1.72 0.04
CA GLY A 21 -7.70 2.94 -0.27
C GLY A 21 -7.21 4.14 0.53
N GLU A 22 -7.03 3.97 1.84
CA GLU A 22 -6.50 5.02 2.73
C GLU A 22 -5.07 5.40 2.34
N LEU A 23 -4.23 4.41 2.02
CA LEU A 23 -2.90 4.65 1.49
C LEU A 23 -2.97 5.46 0.19
N TYR A 24 -3.82 5.05 -0.75
CA TYR A 24 -3.97 5.77 -2.01
C TYR A 24 -4.39 7.21 -1.78
N GLU A 25 -5.30 7.49 -0.85
CA GLU A 25 -5.73 8.85 -0.49
C GLU A 25 -4.61 9.68 0.16
N ALA A 26 -3.79 9.07 1.00
CA ALA A 26 -2.67 9.72 1.68
C ALA A 26 -1.48 10.07 0.77
N LEU A 27 -1.35 9.45 -0.40
CA LEU A 27 -0.27 9.74 -1.35
C LEU A 27 -0.47 11.11 -2.03
N ASP A 28 0.55 11.97 -1.98
CA ASP A 28 0.60 13.23 -2.74
C ASP A 28 0.65 12.98 -4.26
N ASP A 29 1.46 12.01 -4.70
CA ASP A 29 1.54 11.59 -6.12
C ASP A 29 0.77 10.28 -6.31
N LYS A 30 -0.34 10.35 -7.06
CA LYS A 30 -1.22 9.19 -7.25
C LYS A 30 -0.60 8.19 -8.24
N PRO A 31 -0.43 6.91 -7.85
CA PRO A 31 0.12 5.89 -8.73
C PRO A 31 -0.74 5.70 -9.97
N LYS A 32 -0.09 5.55 -11.13
CA LYS A 32 -0.78 5.48 -12.42
C LYS A 32 -1.35 4.10 -12.71
N THR A 33 -0.84 3.07 -12.05
CA THR A 33 -1.20 1.67 -12.28
C THR A 33 -1.43 0.94 -10.98
N PHE A 34 -2.26 -0.11 -11.04
CA PHE A 34 -2.57 -0.92 -9.86
C PHE A 34 -1.31 -1.54 -9.24
N LEU A 35 -0.39 -1.99 -10.10
CA LEU A 35 0.89 -2.55 -9.66
C LEU A 35 1.74 -1.53 -8.86
N GLN A 36 1.76 -0.27 -9.27
CA GLN A 36 2.49 0.77 -8.52
C GLN A 36 1.89 0.98 -7.13
N LEU A 37 0.55 0.99 -7.02
CA LEU A 37 -0.12 1.14 -5.72
C LEU A 37 0.15 -0.06 -4.81
N VAL A 38 0.09 -1.28 -5.33
CA VAL A 38 0.38 -2.49 -4.56
C VAL A 38 1.83 -2.50 -4.06
N TRP A 39 2.79 -2.11 -4.90
CA TRP A 39 4.18 -2.00 -4.47
C TRP A 39 4.39 -1.01 -3.33
N LEU A 40 3.72 0.14 -3.37
CA LEU A 40 3.80 1.10 -2.26
C LEU A 40 3.17 0.52 -0.99
N TYR A 41 2.05 -0.18 -1.11
CA TYR A 41 1.37 -0.83 0.01
C TYR A 41 2.23 -1.92 0.67
N GLU A 42 2.85 -2.79 -0.12
CA GLU A 42 3.77 -3.82 0.38
C GLU A 42 5.01 -3.21 1.05
N GLY A 43 5.53 -2.10 0.53
CA GLY A 43 6.62 -1.35 1.15
C GLY A 43 6.25 -0.83 2.55
N VAL A 44 5.08 -0.22 2.69
CA VAL A 44 4.59 0.26 4.00
C VAL A 44 4.38 -0.89 4.98
N LEU A 45 3.82 -2.01 4.53
CA LEU A 45 3.68 -3.19 5.39
C LEU A 45 5.04 -3.76 5.82
N ALA A 46 6.03 -3.77 4.94
CA ALA A 46 7.38 -4.22 5.27
C ALA A 46 8.07 -3.28 6.28
N GLU A 47 7.87 -1.96 6.17
CA GLU A 47 8.35 -1.00 7.16
C GLU A 47 7.66 -1.18 8.51
N LEU A 48 6.33 -1.35 8.52
CA LEU A 48 5.58 -1.61 9.75
C LEU A 48 5.97 -2.93 10.40
N ASP A 49 6.19 -3.99 9.62
CA ASP A 49 6.71 -5.27 10.11
C ASP A 49 8.13 -5.11 10.67
N THR A 50 8.99 -4.35 9.98
CA THR A 50 10.33 -4.04 10.45
C THR A 50 10.29 -3.26 11.77
N MET A 51 9.40 -2.28 11.91
CA MET A 51 9.23 -1.50 13.14
C MET A 51 8.61 -2.34 14.28
N ALA A 52 7.69 -3.25 13.95
CA ALA A 52 7.06 -4.16 14.92
C ALA A 52 8.05 -5.24 15.41
N ASN A 53 8.93 -5.72 14.53
CA ASN A 53 9.97 -6.70 14.85
C ASN A 53 11.30 -6.06 15.31
N ALA A 54 11.46 -4.74 15.20
CA ALA A 54 12.53 -3.98 15.83
C ALA A 54 12.27 -3.82 17.35
N ALA A 55 12.17 -4.94 18.06
CA ALA A 55 12.34 -4.93 19.50
C ALA A 55 13.79 -4.48 19.82
N PRO A 56 14.01 -3.61 20.82
CA PRO A 56 15.34 -3.20 21.22
C PRO A 56 16.07 -4.44 21.75
N THR A 57 17.14 -4.84 21.08
CA THR A 57 18.16 -5.67 21.73
C THR A 57 18.78 -4.80 22.81
N ALA A 58 18.24 -4.92 24.02
CA ALA A 58 18.80 -4.34 25.22
C ALA A 58 20.23 -4.87 25.39
N ALA A 59 21.18 -3.95 25.35
CA ALA A 59 22.59 -4.17 25.69
C ALA A 59 22.77 -4.27 27.21
#